data_AF-A0A8K0F328-F1
#
_entry.id   AF-A0A8K0F328-F1
#
_cell.length_a   1.000
_cell.length_b   1.000
_cell.length_c   1.000
_cell.angle_alpha   90.00
_cell.angle_beta   90.00
_cell.angle_gamma   90.00
#
_symmetry.space_group_name_H-M   'P 1'
#
loop_
_entity.id
_entity.type
_entity.pdbx_description
1 polymer ?
#
loop_
_entity_poly.entity_id
_entity_poly.type
_entity_poly.pdbx_seq_one_letter_code
_entity_poly.pdbx_strand_id
1 'polypeptide(L)'
;MRSTTKKHSPFRPRIDDCECTPSVQHIFRRHYLIQSPMYYIRWIYAVLYSLYLLFFLRAPTDSDIVGYIENTTMAMLIRRAADGKTGEYEVTVSDCKLRASGGYSLKNMSLRYKAGRNGVQILNFTRNGVEVGNRSEMFSTVYFYHIHSMHTKSHLFSNSLVRHIVDNDVKTLQESSYTSIPLHYVLLHSSLSVLMWDGNMSRYLGYGNACIRESILEESRNMSALEGHRAEHRWNLHGKNTFAGKLFRSRQALQSVMERHDIDPKLLDALFNHTIVHSVDHHGISEWSFLRFSLHPWDKDCSLYQAFNTSVFRVLITQPNLNPLAPNTISSINKPFYQDLYRELRKIDPKMADVVTASVMY
;
A
#
# COMPACT_ATOMS: atom_id res chain seq x y z
N MET A 1 -36.05 -13.71 -27.64
CA MET A 1 -35.34 -13.42 -26.37
C MET A 1 -34.40 -12.25 -26.61
N ARG A 2 -34.70 -11.07 -26.05
CA ARG A 2 -33.79 -9.91 -26.11
C ARG A 2 -32.64 -10.17 -25.15
N SER A 3 -31.44 -10.34 -25.69
CA SER A 3 -30.19 -10.26 -24.93
C SER A 3 -30.15 -8.90 -24.25
N THR A 4 -30.35 -8.88 -22.94
CA THR A 4 -30.02 -7.73 -22.11
C THR A 4 -28.50 -7.63 -22.12
N THR A 5 -27.96 -6.79 -22.99
CA THR A 5 -26.60 -6.29 -22.86
C THR A 5 -26.49 -5.68 -21.46
N LYS A 6 -25.92 -6.42 -20.51
CA LYS A 6 -25.52 -5.89 -19.21
C LYS A 6 -24.66 -4.66 -19.52
N LYS A 7 -25.18 -3.46 -19.26
CA LYS A 7 -24.38 -2.24 -19.34
C LYS A 7 -23.18 -2.48 -18.43
N HIS A 8 -21.97 -2.48 -19.00
CA HIS A 8 -20.75 -2.53 -18.22
C HIS A 8 -20.78 -1.36 -17.23
N SER A 9 -20.92 -1.65 -15.94
CA SER A 9 -20.76 -0.66 -14.90
C SER A 9 -19.36 -0.04 -15.05
N PRO A 10 -19.22 1.29 -14.99
CA PRO A 10 -17.91 1.92 -15.08
C PRO A 10 -17.00 1.33 -13.99
N PHE A 11 -15.74 1.11 -14.34
CA PHE A 11 -14.73 0.70 -13.39
C PHE A 11 -14.44 1.87 -12.44
N ARG A 12 -15.00 1.84 -11.22
CA ARG A 12 -14.98 2.99 -10.31
C ARG A 12 -13.94 2.78 -9.21
N PRO A 13 -13.04 3.76 -8.97
CA PRO A 13 -12.09 3.68 -7.86
C PRO A 13 -12.82 3.81 -6.53
N ARG A 14 -13.11 2.68 -5.88
CA ARG A 14 -13.91 2.59 -4.65
C ARG A 14 -13.50 1.40 -3.80
N ILE A 15 -12.76 1.68 -2.71
CA ILE A 15 -12.40 0.66 -1.71
C ILE A 15 -13.61 0.17 -0.89
N ASP A 16 -14.70 0.96 -0.84
CA ASP A 16 -15.92 0.65 -0.11
C ASP A 16 -16.88 -0.30 -0.86
N ASP A 17 -16.63 -0.62 -2.13
CA ASP A 17 -17.38 -1.64 -2.88
C ASP A 17 -16.98 -3.07 -2.47
N CYS A 18 -17.09 -3.39 -1.18
CA CYS A 18 -16.64 -4.66 -0.62
C CYS A 18 -17.75 -5.52 -0.02
N GLU A 19 -19.02 -5.17 -0.26
CA GLU A 19 -20.16 -5.96 0.23
C GLU A 19 -20.22 -7.37 -0.37
N CYS A 20 -20.60 -8.33 0.47
CA CYS A 20 -20.80 -9.73 0.08
C CYS A 20 -22.09 -9.87 -0.74
N THR A 21 -21.95 -9.89 -2.06
CA THR A 21 -23.05 -10.21 -3.00
C THR A 21 -23.05 -11.71 -3.33
N PRO A 22 -24.17 -12.26 -3.86
CA PRO A 22 -24.22 -13.67 -4.27
C PRO A 22 -23.10 -14.08 -5.24
N SER A 23 -22.68 -13.20 -6.15
CA SER A 23 -21.62 -13.52 -7.12
C SER A 23 -20.24 -13.71 -6.47
N VAL A 24 -19.93 -12.99 -5.40
CA VAL A 24 -18.61 -13.05 -4.72
C VAL A 24 -18.65 -13.85 -3.41
N GLN A 25 -19.78 -14.43 -3.01
CA GLN A 25 -19.90 -15.18 -1.75
C GLN A 25 -18.90 -16.33 -1.64
N HIS A 26 -18.58 -16.98 -2.76
CA HIS A 26 -17.59 -18.06 -2.80
C HIS A 26 -16.18 -17.57 -2.41
N ILE A 27 -15.84 -16.32 -2.70
CA ILE A 27 -14.56 -15.69 -2.34
C ILE A 27 -14.47 -15.48 -0.83
N PHE A 28 -15.56 -15.03 -0.20
CA PHE A 28 -15.64 -14.92 1.27
C PHE A 28 -15.46 -16.27 1.96
N ARG A 29 -16.12 -17.32 1.44
CA ARG A 29 -15.96 -18.69 1.97
C ARG A 29 -14.52 -19.18 1.82
N ARG A 30 -13.91 -18.97 0.66
CA ARG A 30 -12.50 -19.34 0.40
C ARG A 30 -11.54 -18.59 1.33
N HIS A 31 -11.72 -17.28 1.49
CA HIS A 31 -10.94 -16.47 2.44
C HIS A 31 -11.08 -17.00 3.87
N TYR A 32 -12.31 -17.26 4.33
CA TYR A 32 -12.56 -17.76 5.68
C TYR A 32 -11.88 -19.12 5.93
N LEU A 33 -11.91 -20.03 4.94
CA LEU A 33 -11.38 -21.37 5.10
C LEU A 33 -9.85 -21.44 4.97
N ILE A 34 -9.25 -20.64 4.08
CA ILE A 34 -7.84 -20.79 3.72
C ILE A 34 -6.99 -19.66 4.29
N GLN A 35 -7.50 -18.43 4.33
CA GLN A 35 -6.74 -17.26 4.76
C GLN A 35 -6.90 -16.97 6.27
N SER A 36 -8.11 -17.06 6.83
CA SER A 36 -8.33 -16.76 8.24
C SER A 36 -7.48 -17.62 9.20
N PRO A 37 -7.30 -18.94 9.00
CA PRO A 37 -6.40 -19.74 9.85
C PRO A 37 -4.96 -19.22 9.83
N MET A 38 -4.50 -18.78 8.65
CA MET A 38 -3.15 -18.23 8.50
C MET A 38 -2.99 -16.89 9.22
N TYR A 39 -4.03 -16.06 9.32
CA TYR A 39 -3.98 -14.84 10.14
C TYR A 39 -3.77 -15.14 11.63
N TYR A 40 -4.37 -16.21 12.17
CA TYR A 40 -4.13 -16.61 13.56
C TYR A 40 -2.69 -17.08 13.79
N ILE A 41 -2.17 -17.92 12.89
CA ILE A 41 -0.77 -18.38 12.94
C ILE A 41 0.17 -17.18 12.82
N ARG A 42 -0.12 -16.28 11.87
CA ARG A 42 0.66 -15.06 11.66
C ARG A 42 0.62 -14.13 12.86
N TRP A 43 -0.51 -14.03 13.55
CA TRP A 43 -0.65 -13.22 14.77
C TRP A 43 0.31 -13.71 15.87
N ILE A 44 0.38 -15.02 16.10
CA ILE A 44 1.32 -15.61 17.07
C ILE A 44 2.76 -15.32 16.65
N TYR A 45 3.09 -15.55 15.38
CA TYR A 45 4.40 -15.21 14.83
C TYR A 45 4.72 -13.72 15.03
N ALA A 46 3.77 -12.83 14.77
CA ALA A 46 3.96 -11.40 14.86
C ALA A 46 4.24 -10.95 16.28
N VAL A 47 3.55 -11.52 17.28
CA VAL A 47 3.85 -11.26 18.70
C VAL A 47 5.27 -11.69 19.03
N LEU A 48 5.65 -12.93 18.73
CA LEU A 48 6.97 -13.48 19.06
C LEU A 48 8.10 -12.74 18.33
N TYR A 49 7.94 -12.51 17.04
CA TYR A 49 8.92 -11.81 16.22
C TYR A 49 9.02 -10.33 16.61
N SER A 50 7.91 -9.69 17.01
CA SER A 50 7.96 -8.31 17.50
C SER A 50 8.71 -8.20 18.82
N LEU A 51 8.55 -9.16 19.74
CA LEU A 51 9.37 -9.22 20.96
C LEU A 51 10.86 -9.33 20.63
N TYR A 52 11.22 -10.17 19.65
CA TYR A 52 12.59 -10.26 19.15
C TYR A 52 13.07 -8.95 18.52
N LEU A 53 12.25 -8.29 17.70
CA LEU A 53 12.61 -7.06 17.02
C LEU A 53 12.94 -5.94 18.00
N LEU A 54 12.29 -5.87 19.18
CA LEU A 54 12.55 -4.84 20.20
C LEU A 54 14.04 -4.69 20.56
N PHE A 55 14.84 -5.76 20.43
CA PHE A 55 16.29 -5.73 20.71
C PHE A 55 17.12 -5.09 19.59
N PHE A 56 16.58 -4.98 18.37
CA PHE A 56 17.26 -4.46 17.18
C PHE A 56 16.66 -3.16 16.66
N LEU A 57 15.56 -2.70 17.24
CA LEU A 57 14.92 -1.46 16.84
C LEU A 57 15.82 -0.25 17.11
N ARG A 58 15.97 0.62 16.11
CA ARG A 58 16.72 1.88 16.22
C ARG A 58 15.90 3.09 15.78
N ALA A 59 16.30 4.28 16.22
CA ALA A 59 15.67 5.52 15.76
C ALA A 59 15.87 5.72 14.23
N PRO A 60 14.90 6.34 13.53
CA PRO A 60 15.06 6.74 12.13
C PRO A 60 16.11 7.84 11.96
N THR A 61 16.78 7.82 10.82
CA THR A 61 17.68 8.86 10.32
C THR A 61 17.09 9.54 9.09
N ASP A 62 17.69 10.65 8.65
CA ASP A 62 17.30 11.35 7.42
C ASP A 62 17.32 10.41 6.20
N SER A 63 18.32 9.52 6.13
CA SER A 63 18.44 8.52 5.06
C SER A 63 17.33 7.48 5.10
N ASP A 64 16.83 7.11 6.29
CA ASP A 64 15.74 6.13 6.40
C ASP A 64 14.41 6.74 5.96
N ILE A 65 14.15 8.00 6.34
CA ILE A 65 12.93 8.72 5.98
C ILE A 65 12.86 8.91 4.46
N VAL A 66 13.94 9.41 3.85
CA VAL A 66 13.97 9.62 2.39
C VAL A 66 14.03 8.29 1.66
N GLY A 67 14.80 7.31 2.14
CA GLY A 67 14.85 5.97 1.58
C GLY A 67 13.47 5.29 1.55
N TYR A 68 12.67 5.46 2.61
CA TYR A 68 11.29 4.99 2.65
C TYR A 68 10.42 5.66 1.57
N ILE A 69 10.51 6.99 1.44
CA ILE A 69 9.75 7.73 0.43
C ILE A 69 10.15 7.28 -0.98
N GLU A 70 11.44 7.19 -1.27
CA GLU A 70 11.96 6.88 -2.61
C GLU A 70 11.70 5.42 -3.05
N ASN A 71 11.48 4.50 -2.11
CA ASN A 71 11.26 3.08 -2.38
C ASN A 71 9.81 2.62 -2.12
N THR A 72 8.87 3.56 -2.01
CA THR A 72 7.43 3.28 -1.89
C THR A 72 6.63 4.13 -2.87
N THR A 73 5.31 3.96 -2.91
CA THR A 73 4.42 4.81 -3.73
C THR A 73 4.51 6.30 -3.39
N MET A 74 5.03 6.67 -2.22
CA MET A 74 5.37 8.05 -1.87
C MET A 74 6.36 8.71 -2.84
N ALA A 75 7.16 7.92 -3.57
CA ALA A 75 8.11 8.43 -4.57
C ALA A 75 7.40 9.26 -5.66
N MET A 76 6.10 9.01 -5.87
CA MET A 76 5.24 9.76 -6.79
C MET A 76 5.01 11.22 -6.38
N LEU A 77 5.32 11.57 -5.13
CA LEU A 77 5.18 12.92 -4.59
C LEU A 77 6.48 13.72 -4.62
N ILE A 78 7.59 13.11 -5.05
CA ILE A 78 8.89 13.77 -5.10
C ILE A 78 8.94 14.69 -6.31
N ARG A 79 9.30 15.95 -6.07
CA ARG A 79 9.63 16.94 -7.10
C ARG A 79 10.96 17.61 -6.80
N ARG A 80 11.58 18.19 -7.82
CA ARG A 80 12.71 19.12 -7.59
C ARG A 80 12.21 20.36 -6.87
N ALA A 81 13.01 20.90 -5.96
CA ALA A 81 12.69 22.14 -5.26
C ALA A 81 12.40 23.28 -6.26
N ALA A 82 11.35 24.05 -5.96
CA ALA A 82 10.83 25.08 -6.88
C ALA A 82 11.80 26.25 -7.10
N ASP A 83 12.71 26.49 -6.14
CA ASP A 83 13.72 27.55 -6.20
C ASP A 83 14.94 27.19 -7.06
N GLY A 84 14.91 26.04 -7.75
CA GLY A 84 15.91 25.67 -8.75
C GLY A 84 17.26 25.21 -8.19
N LYS A 85 17.39 25.06 -6.86
CA LYS A 85 18.63 24.57 -6.25
C LYS A 85 18.91 23.13 -6.65
N THR A 86 20.05 22.92 -7.29
CA THR A 86 20.47 21.61 -7.79
C THR A 86 20.65 20.62 -6.63
N GLY A 87 20.01 19.45 -6.73
CA GLY A 87 20.11 18.37 -5.73
C GLY A 87 19.15 18.52 -4.54
N GLU A 88 18.25 19.50 -4.56
CA GLU A 88 17.19 19.65 -3.58
C GLU A 88 15.84 19.19 -4.12
N TYR A 89 15.09 18.54 -3.24
CA TYR A 89 13.84 17.88 -3.55
C TYR A 89 12.81 18.19 -2.48
N GLU A 90 11.55 18.16 -2.89
CA GLU A 90 10.40 18.42 -2.03
C GLU A 90 9.36 17.32 -2.17
N VAL A 91 8.72 17.02 -1.06
CA VAL A 91 7.47 16.26 -0.97
C VAL A 91 6.47 17.17 -0.30
N THR A 92 5.31 17.39 -0.93
CA THR A 92 4.26 18.24 -0.36
C THR A 92 2.92 17.56 -0.50
N VAL A 93 2.21 17.49 0.62
CA VAL A 93 0.84 17.01 0.72
C VAL A 93 0.00 18.17 1.22
N SER A 94 -1.04 18.49 0.48
CA SER A 94 -2.06 19.48 0.83
C SER A 94 -3.43 18.81 0.89
N ASP A 95 -4.36 19.45 1.60
CA ASP A 95 -5.76 19.01 1.70
C ASP A 95 -5.95 17.55 2.14
N CYS A 96 -5.07 17.03 3.00
CA CYS A 96 -5.18 15.67 3.53
C CYS A 96 -6.40 15.56 4.47
N LYS A 97 -7.16 14.47 4.34
CA LYS A 97 -8.39 14.22 5.11
C LYS A 97 -8.16 13.28 6.30
N LEU A 98 -6.95 12.77 6.49
CA LEU A 98 -6.66 11.77 7.52
C LEU A 98 -6.80 12.33 8.92
N ARG A 99 -7.48 11.57 9.77
CA ARG A 99 -7.68 11.86 11.19
C ARG A 99 -7.10 10.74 12.04
N ALA A 100 -6.57 11.11 13.20
CA ALA A 100 -6.05 10.19 14.20
C ALA A 100 -6.85 10.31 15.50
N SER A 101 -6.78 9.26 16.33
CA SER A 101 -7.33 9.22 17.69
C SER A 101 -6.95 10.45 18.51
N GLY A 102 -7.81 10.89 19.43
CA GLY A 102 -7.53 12.07 20.27
C GLY A 102 -7.78 13.41 19.59
N GLY A 103 -8.50 13.43 18.46
CA GLY A 103 -8.94 14.67 17.79
C GLY A 103 -7.88 15.29 16.86
N TYR A 104 -6.79 14.57 16.58
CA TYR A 104 -5.75 15.06 15.68
C TYR A 104 -6.13 14.86 14.21
N SER A 105 -5.66 15.75 13.34
CA SER A 105 -5.90 15.68 11.90
C SER A 105 -4.65 16.09 11.13
N LEU A 106 -4.27 15.31 10.11
CA LEU A 106 -3.20 15.66 9.20
C LEU A 106 -3.83 16.41 8.04
N LYS A 107 -3.63 17.73 7.96
CA LYS A 107 -4.15 18.61 6.91
C LYS A 107 -3.13 18.83 5.80
N ASN A 108 -1.86 18.97 6.19
CA ASN A 108 -0.75 19.11 5.26
C ASN A 108 0.55 18.56 5.87
N MET A 109 1.46 18.14 5.00
CA MET A 109 2.85 17.89 5.35
C MET A 109 3.77 18.39 4.24
N SER A 110 4.95 18.87 4.62
CA SER A 110 6.00 19.16 3.66
C SER A 110 7.34 18.64 4.16
N LEU A 111 8.12 18.06 3.26
CA LEU A 111 9.48 17.61 3.52
C LEU A 111 10.35 18.18 2.40
N ARG A 112 11.43 18.86 2.78
CA ARG A 112 12.47 19.31 1.85
C ARG A 112 13.78 18.66 2.24
N TYR A 113 14.46 18.07 1.27
CA TYR A 113 15.71 17.37 1.50
C TYR A 113 16.71 17.63 0.39
N LYS A 114 17.98 17.45 0.72
CA LYS A 114 19.10 17.50 -0.22
C LYS A 114 19.68 16.10 -0.35
N ALA A 115 19.87 15.65 -1.59
CA ALA A 115 20.57 14.41 -1.90
C ALA A 115 21.86 14.73 -2.67
N GLY A 116 22.98 14.14 -2.26
CA GLY A 116 24.26 14.34 -2.92
C GLY A 116 25.32 13.32 -2.52
N ARG A 117 26.59 13.58 -2.87
CA ARG A 117 27.70 12.68 -2.55
C ARG A 117 27.88 12.40 -1.06
N ASN A 118 27.50 13.36 -0.21
CA ASN A 118 27.60 13.27 1.25
C ASN A 118 26.38 12.59 1.89
N GLY A 119 25.51 11.97 1.08
CA GLY A 119 24.27 11.34 1.53
C GLY A 119 23.06 12.26 1.44
N VAL A 120 22.06 11.94 2.27
CA VAL A 120 20.77 12.62 2.32
C VAL A 120 20.70 13.45 3.60
N GLN A 121 20.22 14.69 3.47
CA GLN A 121 19.94 15.58 4.60
C GLN A 121 18.53 16.16 4.48
N ILE A 122 17.73 16.04 5.54
CA ILE A 122 16.44 16.74 5.65
C ILE A 122 16.74 18.19 6.04
N LEU A 123 16.32 19.12 5.20
CA LEU A 123 16.50 20.55 5.40
C LEU A 123 15.35 21.14 6.21
N ASN A 124 14.13 20.68 5.95
CA ASN A 124 12.94 21.13 6.66
C ASN A 124 11.86 20.04 6.61
N PHE A 125 11.12 19.89 7.70
CA PHE A 125 9.91 19.08 7.76
C PHE A 125 8.82 19.83 8.52
N THR A 126 7.65 19.96 7.91
CA THR A 126 6.49 20.53 8.57
C THR A 126 5.30 19.58 8.56
N ARG A 127 4.56 19.58 9.67
CA ARG A 127 3.27 18.92 9.84
C ARG A 127 2.25 19.99 10.21
N ASN A 128 1.22 20.17 9.39
CA ASN A 128 0.23 21.24 9.54
C ASN A 128 0.86 22.65 9.65
N GLY A 129 1.94 22.89 8.90
CA GLY A 129 2.70 24.14 8.94
C GLY A 129 3.61 24.32 10.16
N VAL A 130 3.60 23.39 11.12
CA VAL A 130 4.48 23.42 12.30
C VAL A 130 5.73 22.60 12.01
N GLU A 131 6.90 23.17 12.30
CA GLU A 131 8.19 22.48 12.16
C GLU A 131 8.30 21.30 13.14
N VAL A 132 8.79 20.16 12.65
CA VAL A 132 9.05 18.97 13.47
C VAL A 132 10.52 18.61 13.31
N GLY A 133 11.30 18.65 14.39
CA GLY A 133 12.73 18.33 14.37
C GLY A 133 13.07 16.86 14.70
N ASN A 134 12.16 16.14 15.35
CA ASN A 134 12.36 14.76 15.77
C ASN A 134 12.15 13.78 14.60
N ARG A 135 13.16 12.95 14.29
CA ARG A 135 13.13 12.01 13.15
C ARG A 135 12.10 10.90 13.32
N SER A 136 11.85 10.45 14.55
CA SER A 136 10.79 9.49 14.82
C SER A 136 9.42 10.09 14.53
N GLU A 137 9.16 11.34 14.93
CA GLU A 137 7.90 12.04 14.61
C GLU A 137 7.74 12.28 13.10
N MET A 138 8.83 12.68 12.42
CA MET A 138 8.84 12.83 10.96
C MET A 138 8.47 11.50 10.29
N PHE A 139 9.16 10.41 10.66
CA PHE A 139 8.91 9.09 10.10
C PHE A 139 7.50 8.59 10.41
N SER A 140 7.02 8.76 11.66
CA SER A 140 5.64 8.42 12.02
C SER A 140 4.63 9.17 11.15
N THR A 141 4.87 10.46 10.87
CA THR A 141 3.99 11.27 10.02
C THR A 141 4.01 10.80 8.56
N VAL A 142 5.20 10.54 8.00
CA VAL A 142 5.36 9.98 6.65
C VAL A 142 4.68 8.62 6.53
N TYR A 143 4.93 7.73 7.49
CA TYR A 143 4.37 6.38 7.54
C TYR A 143 2.84 6.41 7.67
N PHE A 144 2.31 7.26 8.56
CA PHE A 144 0.88 7.44 8.75
C PHE A 144 0.20 7.92 7.47
N TYR A 145 0.75 8.93 6.81
CA TYR A 145 0.22 9.39 5.53
C TYR A 145 0.32 8.31 4.45
N HIS A 146 1.47 7.62 4.34
CA HIS A 146 1.67 6.59 3.32
C HIS A 146 0.65 5.46 3.46
N ILE A 147 0.57 4.82 4.62
CA ILE A 147 -0.28 3.63 4.83
C ILE A 147 -1.78 3.96 4.66
N HIS A 148 -2.21 5.14 5.13
CA HIS A 148 -3.64 5.47 5.19
C HIS A 148 -4.14 6.33 4.01
N SER A 149 -3.23 6.89 3.20
CA SER A 149 -3.58 7.63 1.98
C SER A 149 -3.03 6.94 0.74
N MET A 150 -1.73 7.08 0.47
CA MET A 150 -1.10 6.65 -0.79
C MET A 150 -1.23 5.14 -1.03
N HIS A 151 -0.96 4.33 -0.01
CA HIS A 151 -1.14 2.88 -0.06
C HIS A 151 -2.61 2.52 -0.27
N THR A 152 -3.54 3.16 0.47
CA THR A 152 -4.99 2.92 0.31
C THR A 152 -5.47 3.26 -1.10
N LYS A 153 -4.89 4.27 -1.77
CA LYS A 153 -5.22 4.60 -3.16
C LYS A 153 -4.88 3.46 -4.14
N SER A 154 -3.86 2.64 -3.86
CA SER A 154 -3.55 1.45 -4.68
C SER A 154 -4.65 0.37 -4.63
N HIS A 155 -5.50 0.39 -3.58
CA HIS A 155 -6.60 -0.55 -3.41
C HIS A 155 -7.91 -0.14 -4.09
N LEU A 156 -8.04 1.11 -4.53
CA LEU A 156 -9.30 1.68 -5.04
C LEU A 156 -9.91 0.87 -6.19
N PHE A 157 -9.07 0.27 -7.02
CA PHE A 157 -9.48 -0.46 -8.20
C PHE A 157 -9.70 -1.96 -7.96
N SER A 158 -9.21 -2.48 -6.83
CA SER A 158 -9.17 -3.92 -6.55
C SER A 158 -10.55 -4.56 -6.50
N ASN A 159 -11.53 -3.92 -5.84
CA ASN A 159 -12.86 -4.51 -5.70
C ASN A 159 -13.61 -4.57 -7.02
N SER A 160 -13.60 -3.48 -7.79
CA SER A 160 -14.17 -3.46 -9.14
C SER A 160 -13.48 -4.46 -10.07
N LEU A 161 -12.16 -4.68 -9.91
CA LEU A 161 -11.42 -5.69 -10.68
C LEU A 161 -11.94 -7.09 -10.39
N VAL A 162 -12.00 -7.43 -9.10
CA VAL A 162 -12.45 -8.75 -8.65
C VAL A 162 -13.89 -9.01 -9.12
N ARG A 163 -14.79 -8.04 -8.96
CA ARG A 163 -16.17 -8.16 -9.46
C ARG A 163 -16.21 -8.36 -10.97
N HIS A 164 -15.43 -7.58 -11.73
CA HIS A 164 -15.36 -7.75 -13.18
C HIS A 164 -14.89 -9.15 -13.58
N ILE A 165 -13.83 -9.66 -12.96
CA ILE A 165 -13.30 -11.00 -13.22
C ILE A 165 -14.37 -12.07 -12.95
N VAL A 166 -15.08 -11.96 -11.82
CA VAL A 166 -16.09 -12.93 -11.39
C VAL A 166 -17.35 -12.86 -12.25
N ASP A 167 -17.91 -11.66 -12.43
CA ASP A 167 -19.20 -11.48 -13.09
C ASP A 167 -19.14 -11.73 -14.61
N ASN A 168 -17.92 -11.68 -15.20
CA ASN A 168 -17.67 -11.95 -16.62
C ASN A 168 -16.87 -13.25 -16.86
N ASP A 169 -16.63 -14.06 -15.82
CA ASP A 169 -15.85 -15.31 -15.87
C ASP A 169 -14.51 -15.17 -16.65
N VAL A 170 -13.71 -14.17 -16.30
CA VAL A 170 -12.40 -13.93 -16.94
C VAL A 170 -11.39 -14.95 -16.43
N LYS A 171 -11.43 -16.17 -16.99
CA LYS A 171 -10.65 -17.35 -16.56
C LYS A 171 -9.16 -17.08 -16.42
N THR A 172 -8.59 -16.34 -17.35
CA THR A 172 -7.17 -15.95 -17.38
C THR A 172 -6.73 -15.22 -16.11
N LEU A 173 -7.63 -14.45 -15.48
CA LEU A 173 -7.35 -13.58 -14.34
C LEU A 173 -7.94 -14.09 -13.01
N GLN A 174 -8.47 -15.31 -12.96
CA GLN A 174 -9.16 -15.81 -11.76
C GLN A 174 -8.31 -15.82 -10.48
N GLU A 175 -6.97 -15.90 -10.56
CA GLU A 175 -6.14 -15.82 -9.33
C GLU A 175 -6.15 -14.43 -8.70
N SER A 176 -6.48 -13.40 -9.47
CA SER A 176 -6.63 -12.03 -8.97
C SER A 176 -7.94 -11.79 -8.22
N SER A 177 -8.84 -12.76 -8.12
CA SER A 177 -10.09 -12.62 -7.35
C SER A 177 -9.98 -13.09 -5.89
N TYR A 178 -8.82 -13.61 -5.46
CA TYR A 178 -8.71 -14.49 -4.30
C TYR A 178 -9.20 -13.93 -2.95
N THR A 179 -8.76 -12.73 -2.54
CA THR A 179 -8.93 -12.26 -1.14
C THR A 179 -9.30 -10.78 -0.97
N SER A 180 -9.25 -9.97 -2.03
CA SER A 180 -9.26 -8.52 -1.88
C SER A 180 -10.57 -7.96 -1.32
N ILE A 181 -11.71 -8.42 -1.85
CA ILE A 181 -13.04 -8.02 -1.36
C ILE A 181 -13.23 -8.38 0.12
N PRO A 182 -13.06 -9.65 0.56
CA PRO A 182 -13.24 -9.99 1.97
C PRO A 182 -12.23 -9.29 2.89
N LEU A 183 -11.00 -9.04 2.44
CA LEU A 183 -10.00 -8.29 3.20
C LEU A 183 -10.45 -6.84 3.44
N HIS A 184 -10.88 -6.14 2.38
CA HIS A 184 -11.43 -4.79 2.52
C HIS A 184 -12.69 -4.75 3.39
N TYR A 185 -13.56 -5.76 3.26
CA TYR A 185 -14.74 -5.87 4.11
C TYR A 185 -14.39 -5.98 5.59
N VAL A 186 -13.42 -6.83 5.94
CA VAL A 186 -12.95 -6.95 7.33
C VAL A 186 -12.35 -5.62 7.82
N LEU A 187 -11.54 -4.96 6.99
CA LEU A 187 -10.93 -3.68 7.34
C LEU A 187 -11.97 -2.57 7.60
N LEU A 188 -13.04 -2.51 6.79
CA LEU A 188 -13.99 -1.39 6.80
C LEU A 188 -15.28 -1.66 7.59
N HIS A 189 -15.64 -2.92 7.83
CA HIS A 189 -16.95 -3.26 8.39
C HIS A 189 -16.90 -4.24 9.57
N SER A 190 -15.72 -4.80 9.91
CA SER A 190 -15.60 -5.77 11.01
C SER A 190 -15.08 -5.14 12.31
N SER A 191 -15.40 -5.80 13.43
CA SER A 191 -14.79 -5.59 14.74
C SER A 191 -13.34 -6.11 14.82
N LEU A 192 -12.87 -6.82 13.79
CA LEU A 192 -11.48 -7.27 13.62
C LEU A 192 -10.62 -6.28 12.83
N SER A 193 -11.13 -5.07 12.57
CA SER A 193 -10.35 -4.03 11.91
C SER A 193 -9.24 -3.50 12.81
N VAL A 194 -8.08 -3.23 12.19
CA VAL A 194 -6.94 -2.54 12.82
C VAL A 194 -7.12 -1.02 12.89
N LEU A 195 -8.14 -0.49 12.23
CA LEU A 195 -8.47 0.94 12.19
C LEU A 195 -9.39 1.29 13.35
N MET A 196 -9.30 2.51 13.86
CA MET A 196 -10.20 3.00 14.89
C MET A 196 -11.59 3.32 14.29
N TRP A 197 -12.66 2.94 14.98
CA TRP A 197 -14.05 3.31 14.66
C TRP A 197 -14.77 3.77 15.92
N ASP A 198 -15.52 4.87 15.87
CA ASP A 198 -16.27 5.41 17.03
C ASP A 198 -15.44 5.53 18.33
N GLY A 199 -14.15 5.89 18.21
CA GLY A 199 -13.22 5.96 19.35
C GLY A 199 -12.80 4.61 19.94
N ASN A 200 -13.19 3.50 19.32
CA ASN A 200 -12.84 2.14 19.70
C ASN A 200 -11.82 1.53 18.71
N MET A 201 -10.98 0.65 19.23
CA MET A 201 -10.14 -0.25 18.43
C MET A 201 -10.53 -1.71 18.73
N SER A 202 -10.12 -2.64 17.86
CA SER A 202 -10.37 -4.06 18.09
C SER A 202 -9.72 -4.55 19.37
N ARG A 203 -10.55 -4.86 20.37
CA ARG A 203 -10.11 -5.49 21.62
C ARG A 203 -9.54 -6.89 21.39
N TYR A 204 -9.96 -7.56 20.31
CA TYR A 204 -9.51 -8.90 19.95
C TYR A 204 -8.07 -8.94 19.46
N LEU A 205 -7.60 -7.88 18.82
CA LEU A 205 -6.28 -7.85 18.23
C LEU A 205 -5.20 -7.54 19.27
N GLY A 206 -5.51 -6.78 20.33
CA GLY A 206 -4.53 -6.33 21.33
C GLY A 206 -3.48 -5.34 20.79
N TYR A 207 -3.65 -4.89 19.53
CA TYR A 207 -2.85 -3.90 18.83
C TYR A 207 -3.79 -3.09 17.92
N GLY A 208 -3.36 -1.90 17.50
CA GLY A 208 -4.20 -1.06 16.63
C GLY A 208 -3.51 0.19 16.13
N ASN A 209 -4.01 0.72 15.01
CA ASN A 209 -3.51 1.93 14.38
C ASN A 209 -4.33 3.15 14.85
N ALA A 210 -3.66 4.30 14.94
CA ALA A 210 -4.28 5.55 15.38
C ALA A 210 -5.30 6.12 14.40
N CYS A 211 -5.32 5.69 13.14
CA CYS A 211 -6.14 6.30 12.10
C CYS A 211 -7.62 5.94 12.21
N ILE A 212 -8.47 6.96 11.98
CA ILE A 212 -9.93 6.85 11.98
C ILE A 212 -10.41 6.30 10.64
N ARG A 213 -11.17 5.21 10.67
CA ARG A 213 -11.68 4.50 9.49
C ARG A 213 -12.41 5.43 8.51
N GLU A 214 -13.28 6.31 9.00
CA GLU A 214 -14.06 7.23 8.16
C GLU A 214 -13.15 8.21 7.41
N SER A 215 -12.05 8.62 8.02
CA SER A 215 -11.08 9.53 7.40
C SER A 215 -10.29 8.87 6.27
N ILE A 216 -10.07 7.55 6.34
CA ILE A 216 -9.46 6.77 5.26
C ILE A 216 -10.39 6.70 4.06
N LEU A 217 -11.69 6.48 4.28
CA LEU A 217 -12.67 6.49 3.19
C LEU A 217 -12.73 7.85 2.50
N GLU A 218 -12.72 8.94 3.27
CA GLU A 218 -12.68 10.30 2.74
C GLU A 218 -11.39 10.56 1.96
N GLU A 219 -10.23 10.24 2.54
CA GLU A 219 -8.91 10.44 1.92
C GLU A 219 -8.69 9.55 0.69
N SER A 220 -9.29 8.35 0.65
CA SER A 220 -9.17 7.45 -0.51
C SER A 220 -9.78 8.06 -1.77
N ARG A 221 -10.77 8.96 -1.63
CA ARG A 221 -11.42 9.68 -2.72
C ARG A 221 -10.74 11.00 -3.05
N ASN A 222 -9.80 11.43 -2.21
CA ASN A 222 -9.08 12.68 -2.34
C ASN A 222 -7.81 12.51 -3.19
N MET A 223 -7.84 13.02 -4.42
CA MET A 223 -6.70 12.97 -5.34
C MET A 223 -5.90 14.28 -5.37
N SER A 224 -6.25 15.28 -4.56
CA SER A 224 -5.59 16.60 -4.56
C SER A 224 -4.08 16.54 -4.34
N ALA A 225 -3.63 15.61 -3.49
CA ALA A 225 -2.22 15.40 -3.23
C ALA A 225 -1.44 14.87 -4.43
N LEU A 226 -2.11 14.43 -5.50
CA LEU A 226 -1.54 13.91 -6.73
C LEU A 226 -1.64 14.91 -7.89
N GLU A 227 -2.67 15.78 -7.90
CA GLU A 227 -3.05 16.76 -8.95
C GLU A 227 -1.99 17.82 -9.36
N GLY A 228 -0.76 17.76 -8.85
CA GLY A 228 0.35 18.64 -9.26
C GLY A 228 1.71 17.94 -9.36
N HIS A 229 1.79 16.63 -9.14
CA HIS A 229 3.07 15.92 -9.09
C HIS A 229 3.44 15.37 -10.45
N ARG A 230 4.53 15.91 -11.01
CA ARG A 230 5.03 15.51 -12.33
C ARG A 230 5.40 14.04 -12.43
N ALA A 231 5.77 13.40 -11.31
CA ALA A 231 6.10 11.98 -11.31
C ALA A 231 4.90 11.12 -11.71
N GLU A 232 3.67 11.48 -11.29
CA GLU A 232 2.44 10.77 -11.66
C GLU A 232 2.13 10.89 -13.16
N HIS A 233 2.48 12.02 -13.78
CA HIS A 233 2.22 12.26 -15.21
C HIS A 233 3.41 11.96 -16.12
N ARG A 234 4.60 11.73 -15.57
CA ARG A 234 5.87 11.59 -16.31
C ARG A 234 6.80 10.58 -15.69
N TRP A 235 6.30 9.37 -15.41
CA TRP A 235 7.07 8.27 -14.83
C TRP A 235 8.32 7.94 -15.68
N ASN A 236 8.22 8.16 -17.00
CA ASN A 236 9.29 8.01 -17.97
C ASN A 236 10.48 8.98 -17.79
N LEU A 237 10.33 10.05 -17.02
CA LEU A 237 11.41 11.01 -16.72
C LEU A 237 12.26 10.61 -15.52
N HIS A 238 11.88 9.56 -14.79
CA HIS A 238 12.68 9.05 -13.69
C HIS A 238 13.76 8.09 -14.22
N GLY A 239 14.92 8.06 -13.55
CA GLY A 239 16.00 7.15 -13.92
C GLY A 239 15.52 5.69 -13.91
N LYS A 240 15.98 4.87 -14.86
CA LYS A 240 15.52 3.48 -15.03
C LYS A 240 15.63 2.61 -13.77
N ASN A 241 16.52 2.97 -12.85
CA ASN A 241 16.79 2.24 -11.61
C ASN A 241 15.97 2.74 -10.41
N THR A 242 15.22 3.83 -10.53
CA THR A 242 14.38 4.34 -9.43
C THR A 242 13.11 3.51 -9.32
N PHE A 243 12.44 3.56 -8.16
CA PHE A 243 11.15 2.92 -7.93
C PHE A 243 10.12 3.28 -9.01
N ALA A 244 9.90 4.58 -9.26
CA ALA A 244 8.98 5.05 -10.29
C ALA A 244 9.36 4.57 -11.71
N GLY A 245 10.67 4.55 -12.04
CA GLY A 245 11.16 4.08 -13.34
C GLY A 245 10.94 2.57 -13.53
N LYS A 246 11.12 1.78 -12.47
CA LYS A 246 10.79 0.34 -12.47
C LYS A 246 9.29 0.14 -12.65
N LEU A 247 8.45 0.82 -11.87
CA LEU A 247 7.00 0.68 -11.97
C LEU A 247 6.47 1.08 -13.37
N PHE A 248 7.02 2.11 -14.00
CA PHE A 248 6.66 2.48 -15.38
C PHE A 248 6.91 1.34 -16.37
N ARG A 249 8.11 0.76 -16.32
CA ARG A 249 8.47 -0.37 -17.16
C ARG A 249 7.61 -1.59 -16.84
N SER A 250 7.24 -1.79 -15.58
CA SER A 250 6.33 -2.87 -15.16
C SER A 250 4.93 -2.68 -15.72
N ARG A 251 4.42 -1.43 -15.79
CA ARG A 251 3.15 -1.12 -16.45
C ARG A 251 3.20 -1.42 -17.94
N GLN A 252 4.30 -1.07 -18.62
CA GLN A 252 4.50 -1.39 -20.04
C GLN A 252 4.57 -2.92 -20.27
N ALA A 253 5.31 -3.64 -19.41
CA ALA A 253 5.39 -5.09 -19.45
C ALA A 253 4.01 -5.74 -19.27
N LEU A 254 3.23 -5.27 -18.28
CA LEU A 254 1.86 -5.74 -18.07
C LEU A 254 0.98 -5.48 -19.29
N GLN A 255 1.04 -4.28 -19.88
CA GLN A 255 0.29 -3.95 -21.09
C GLN A 255 0.63 -4.92 -22.23
N SER A 256 1.92 -5.14 -22.51
CA SER A 256 2.34 -6.08 -23.55
C SER A 256 1.93 -7.53 -23.26
N VAL A 257 1.91 -7.96 -22.00
CA VAL A 257 1.42 -9.29 -21.63
C VAL A 257 -0.11 -9.36 -21.80
N MET A 258 -0.85 -8.34 -21.39
CA MET A 258 -2.31 -8.27 -21.60
C MET A 258 -2.68 -8.38 -23.07
N GLU A 259 -1.98 -7.67 -23.96
CA GLU A 259 -2.17 -7.73 -25.40
C GLU A 259 -1.95 -9.15 -25.96
N ARG A 260 -0.94 -9.89 -25.46
CA ARG A 260 -0.67 -11.28 -25.87
C ARG A 260 -1.71 -12.29 -25.39
N HIS A 261 -2.45 -11.97 -24.33
CA HIS A 261 -3.44 -12.86 -23.70
C HIS A 261 -4.88 -12.37 -23.93
N ASP A 262 -5.09 -11.48 -24.89
CA ASP A 262 -6.40 -10.91 -25.27
C ASP A 262 -7.19 -10.32 -24.09
N ILE A 263 -6.50 -9.67 -23.16
CA ILE A 263 -7.12 -9.02 -21.99
C ILE A 263 -7.51 -7.58 -22.35
N ASP A 264 -8.76 -7.20 -22.03
CA ASP A 264 -9.28 -5.85 -22.28
C ASP A 264 -8.31 -4.77 -21.74
N PRO A 265 -7.77 -3.88 -22.59
CA PRO A 265 -6.87 -2.80 -22.19
C PRO A 265 -7.44 -1.89 -21.11
N LYS A 266 -8.76 -1.79 -20.96
CA LYS A 266 -9.42 -1.02 -19.89
C LYS A 266 -9.09 -1.54 -18.49
N LEU A 267 -8.62 -2.79 -18.36
CA LEU A 267 -8.22 -3.37 -17.07
C LEU A 267 -6.79 -3.02 -16.68
N LEU A 268 -6.02 -2.33 -17.53
CA LEU A 268 -4.58 -2.13 -17.33
C LEU A 268 -4.27 -1.46 -15.99
N ASP A 269 -4.87 -0.31 -15.70
CA ASP A 269 -4.55 0.43 -14.47
C ASP A 269 -5.05 -0.31 -13.23
N ALA A 270 -6.16 -1.03 -13.34
CA ALA A 270 -6.68 -1.84 -12.25
C ALA A 270 -5.78 -3.03 -11.92
N LEU A 271 -5.39 -3.81 -12.93
CA LEU A 271 -4.46 -4.92 -12.79
C LEU A 271 -3.09 -4.43 -12.32
N PHE A 272 -2.62 -3.31 -12.85
CA PHE A 272 -1.34 -2.73 -12.47
C PHE A 272 -1.30 -2.37 -10.98
N ASN A 273 -2.32 -1.67 -10.49
CA ASN A 273 -2.41 -1.31 -9.08
C ASN A 273 -2.56 -2.54 -8.18
N HIS A 274 -3.46 -3.44 -8.56
CA HIS A 274 -3.82 -4.62 -7.78
C HIS A 274 -2.71 -5.66 -7.65
N THR A 275 -1.93 -5.87 -8.71
CA THR A 275 -0.90 -6.91 -8.76
C THR A 275 0.47 -6.37 -8.44
N ILE A 276 0.89 -5.30 -9.14
CA ILE A 276 2.26 -4.80 -9.10
C ILE A 276 2.43 -3.72 -8.04
N VAL A 277 1.70 -2.60 -8.14
CA VAL A 277 1.93 -1.44 -7.26
C VAL A 277 1.75 -1.84 -5.81
N HIS A 278 0.62 -2.46 -5.48
CA HIS A 278 0.32 -2.93 -4.13
C HIS A 278 1.43 -3.82 -3.55
N SER A 279 1.87 -4.85 -4.30
CA SER A 279 2.87 -5.80 -3.84
C SER A 279 4.24 -5.17 -3.62
N VAL A 280 4.67 -4.34 -4.57
CA VAL A 280 5.98 -3.68 -4.51
C VAL A 280 5.99 -2.61 -3.40
N ASP A 281 4.84 -1.99 -3.13
CA ASP A 281 4.66 -1.07 -2.01
C ASP A 281 4.80 -1.77 -0.65
N HIS A 282 4.16 -2.93 -0.47
CA HIS A 282 4.37 -3.79 0.71
C HIS A 282 5.84 -4.22 0.89
N HIS A 283 6.48 -4.63 -0.20
CA HIS A 283 7.90 -4.97 -0.18
C HIS A 283 8.75 -3.78 0.28
N GLY A 284 8.56 -2.60 -0.32
CA GLY A 284 9.28 -1.38 0.08
C GLY A 284 9.06 -0.99 1.54
N ILE A 285 7.82 -1.11 2.06
CA ILE A 285 7.52 -0.85 3.48
C ILE A 285 8.26 -1.83 4.41
N SER A 286 8.37 -3.10 4.00
CA SER A 286 8.95 -4.17 4.82
C SER A 286 10.46 -4.01 5.06
N GLU A 287 11.17 -3.34 4.16
CA GLU A 287 12.62 -3.11 4.29
C GLU A 287 12.97 -2.24 5.49
N TRP A 288 12.01 -1.47 6.02
CA TRP A 288 12.25 -0.52 7.11
C TRP A 288 11.89 -1.09 8.49
N SER A 289 11.63 -2.40 8.63
CA SER A 289 11.02 -3.03 9.82
C SER A 289 11.77 -2.85 11.14
N PHE A 290 13.05 -2.47 11.08
CA PHE A 290 13.92 -2.24 12.23
C PHE A 290 13.83 -0.82 12.82
N LEU A 291 12.95 0.04 12.31
CA LEU A 291 12.80 1.41 12.80
C LEU A 291 11.84 1.52 13.99
N ARG A 292 12.27 2.26 15.02
CA ARG A 292 11.52 2.57 16.24
C ARG A 292 10.77 3.89 16.09
N PHE A 293 9.46 3.81 15.94
CA PHE A 293 8.58 4.98 15.88
C PHE A 293 7.18 4.61 16.41
N SER A 294 6.30 5.59 16.60
CA SER A 294 4.91 5.36 17.01
C SER A 294 3.97 5.36 15.80
N LEU A 295 2.98 4.47 15.77
CA LEU A 295 1.90 4.55 14.77
C LEU A 295 1.06 5.84 14.89
N HIS A 296 1.10 6.51 16.04
CA HIS A 296 0.44 7.79 16.24
C HIS A 296 1.44 8.93 15.98
N PRO A 297 1.22 9.75 14.93
CA PRO A 297 2.28 10.67 14.47
C PRO A 297 2.57 11.82 15.44
N TRP A 298 1.61 12.21 16.30
CA TRP A 298 1.82 13.26 17.31
C TRP A 298 2.52 12.79 18.59
N ASP A 299 2.90 11.51 18.68
CA ASP A 299 3.67 11.03 19.83
C ASP A 299 5.12 11.49 19.71
N LYS A 300 5.58 12.29 20.66
CA LYS A 300 6.96 12.83 20.69
C LYS A 300 8.01 11.75 20.98
N ASP A 301 7.59 10.73 21.72
CA ASP A 301 8.42 9.61 22.15
C ASP A 301 7.81 8.28 21.74
N CYS A 302 8.65 7.26 21.64
CA CYS A 302 8.25 5.89 21.34
C CYS A 302 8.59 4.98 22.54
N SER A 303 7.62 4.81 23.44
CA SER A 303 7.67 3.84 24.53
C SER A 303 7.87 2.42 24.02
N LEU A 304 8.25 1.50 24.92
CA LEU A 304 8.41 0.08 24.59
C LEU A 304 7.11 -0.52 24.06
N TYR A 305 5.97 -0.13 24.65
CA TYR A 305 4.65 -0.56 24.21
C TYR A 305 4.33 -0.05 22.80
N GLN A 306 4.59 1.22 22.49
CA GLN A 306 4.38 1.78 21.15
C GLN A 306 5.29 1.10 20.11
N ALA A 307 6.55 0.82 20.46
CA ALA A 307 7.49 0.12 19.59
C ALA A 307 7.02 -1.32 19.30
N PHE A 308 6.52 -2.01 20.33
CA PHE A 308 5.93 -3.34 20.18
C PHE A 308 4.67 -3.31 19.31
N ASN A 309 3.71 -2.44 19.60
CA ASN A 309 2.48 -2.26 18.82
C ASN A 309 2.79 -1.95 17.34
N THR A 310 3.76 -1.07 17.09
CA THR A 310 4.23 -0.74 15.73
C THR A 310 4.82 -1.97 15.03
N SER A 311 5.64 -2.75 15.72
CA SER A 311 6.24 -3.98 15.17
C SER A 311 5.17 -5.00 14.82
N VAL A 312 4.21 -5.25 15.73
CA VAL A 312 3.10 -6.18 15.51
C VAL A 312 2.27 -5.76 14.31
N PHE A 313 1.89 -4.47 14.23
CA PHE A 313 1.17 -3.92 13.09
C PHE A 313 1.93 -4.13 11.78
N ARG A 314 3.24 -3.89 11.76
CA ARG A 314 4.03 -4.05 10.54
C ARG A 314 4.12 -5.50 10.10
N VAL A 315 4.37 -6.42 11.03
CA VAL A 315 4.49 -7.84 10.72
C VAL A 315 3.15 -8.42 10.23
N LEU A 316 2.02 -7.93 10.74
CA LEU A 316 0.69 -8.42 10.37
C LEU A 316 0.07 -7.76 9.15
N ILE A 317 0.27 -6.45 8.98
CA ILE A 317 -0.48 -5.65 8.01
C ILE A 317 0.38 -5.21 6.83
N THR A 318 1.68 -4.94 7.04
CA THR A 318 2.51 -4.35 5.99
C THR A 318 3.59 -5.27 5.44
N GLN A 319 4.04 -6.26 6.19
CA GLN A 319 4.98 -7.24 5.69
C GLN A 319 4.27 -8.30 4.84
N PRO A 320 4.90 -8.74 3.74
CA PRO A 320 4.37 -9.82 2.94
C PRO A 320 4.13 -11.10 3.76
N ASN A 321 2.88 -11.60 3.76
CA ASN A 321 2.51 -12.92 4.26
C ASN A 321 2.11 -13.85 3.12
N LEU A 322 2.93 -14.86 2.85
CA LEU A 322 2.59 -15.92 1.91
C LEU A 322 1.82 -17.01 2.64
N ASN A 323 0.57 -17.19 2.27
CA ASN A 323 -0.18 -18.38 2.67
C ASN A 323 0.39 -19.59 1.92
N PRO A 324 1.09 -20.52 2.59
CA PRO A 324 1.72 -21.65 1.91
C PRO A 324 0.69 -22.61 1.30
N LEU A 325 -0.55 -22.59 1.79
CA LEU A 325 -1.65 -23.39 1.27
C LEU A 325 -2.31 -22.77 0.03
N ALA A 326 -2.05 -21.48 -0.21
CA ALA A 326 -2.55 -20.74 -1.37
C ALA A 326 -1.54 -19.65 -1.78
N PRO A 327 -0.37 -20.05 -2.29
CA PRO A 327 0.64 -19.09 -2.72
C PRO A 327 0.08 -18.26 -3.88
N ASN A 328 0.17 -16.94 -3.76
CA ASN A 328 -0.40 -16.00 -4.73
C ASN A 328 0.67 -15.15 -5.44
N THR A 329 1.96 -15.37 -5.17
CA THR A 329 3.05 -14.79 -5.96
C THR A 329 2.92 -15.24 -7.40
N ILE A 330 3.08 -14.34 -8.36
CA ILE A 330 2.93 -14.67 -9.78
C ILE A 330 3.94 -15.71 -10.26
N SER A 331 5.09 -15.84 -9.60
CA SER A 331 6.10 -16.87 -9.83
C SER A 331 5.59 -18.29 -9.49
N SER A 332 4.73 -18.41 -8.49
CA SER A 332 4.18 -19.69 -8.00
C SER A 332 2.87 -20.09 -8.70
N ILE A 333 2.26 -19.20 -9.48
CA ILE A 333 0.99 -19.46 -10.16
C ILE A 333 1.27 -20.13 -11.50
N ASN A 334 0.78 -21.36 -11.67
CA ASN A 334 0.92 -22.12 -12.92
C ASN A 334 -0.17 -21.74 -13.95
N LYS A 335 -0.16 -20.50 -14.42
CA LYS A 335 -1.04 -20.00 -15.49
C LYS A 335 -0.25 -19.14 -16.49
N PRO A 336 -0.48 -19.28 -17.81
CA PRO A 336 0.32 -18.62 -18.84
C PRO A 336 0.47 -17.11 -18.67
N PHE A 337 -0.61 -16.38 -18.39
CA PHE A 337 -0.59 -14.93 -18.18
C PHE A 337 0.38 -14.51 -17.06
N TYR A 338 0.29 -15.13 -15.88
CA TYR A 338 1.13 -14.78 -14.73
C TYR A 338 2.59 -15.20 -14.91
N GLN A 339 2.84 -16.34 -15.59
CA GLN A 339 4.19 -16.78 -15.92
C GLN A 339 4.86 -15.87 -16.96
N ASP A 340 4.11 -15.38 -17.94
CA ASP A 340 4.60 -14.38 -18.90
C ASP A 340 4.89 -13.05 -18.21
N LEU A 341 3.97 -12.60 -17.34
CA LEU A 341 4.16 -11.39 -16.57
C LEU A 341 5.41 -11.49 -15.69
N TYR A 342 5.58 -12.60 -14.96
CA TYR A 342 6.77 -12.84 -14.13
C TYR A 342 8.05 -12.77 -14.96
N ARG A 343 8.09 -13.41 -16.13
CA ARG A 343 9.23 -13.38 -17.05
C ARG A 343 9.57 -11.97 -17.52
N GLU A 344 8.57 -11.14 -17.84
CA GLU A 344 8.80 -9.75 -18.25
C GLU A 344 9.27 -8.88 -17.07
N LEU A 345 8.65 -9.02 -15.90
CA LEU A 345 9.05 -8.27 -14.71
C LEU A 345 10.46 -8.62 -14.24
N ARG A 346 10.87 -9.89 -14.35
CA ARG A 346 12.22 -10.34 -13.99
C ARG A 346 13.32 -9.70 -14.83
N LYS A 347 13.02 -9.28 -16.08
CA LYS A 347 13.94 -8.51 -16.93
C LYS A 347 14.11 -7.04 -16.46
N ILE A 348 13.18 -6.54 -15.65
CA ILE A 348 13.20 -5.18 -15.10
C ILE A 348 13.96 -5.18 -13.79
N ASP A 349 13.50 -6.00 -12.84
CA ASP A 349 14.09 -6.18 -11.52
C ASP A 349 13.68 -7.55 -10.96
N PRO A 350 14.63 -8.50 -10.81
CA PRO A 350 14.34 -9.83 -10.28
C PRO A 350 13.74 -9.83 -8.88
N LYS A 351 14.25 -8.98 -7.96
CA LYS A 351 13.77 -8.94 -6.57
C LYS A 351 12.33 -8.44 -6.51
N MET A 352 12.03 -7.41 -7.30
CA MET A 352 10.67 -6.89 -7.45
C MET A 352 9.73 -7.95 -8.05
N ALA A 353 10.17 -8.70 -9.05
CA ALA A 353 9.33 -9.73 -9.69
C ALA A 353 8.95 -10.86 -8.72
N ASP A 354 9.86 -11.24 -7.82
CA ASP A 354 9.65 -12.33 -6.85
C ASP A 354 8.62 -12.00 -5.76
N VAL A 355 8.34 -10.72 -5.53
CA VAL A 355 7.36 -10.25 -4.53
C VAL A 355 6.00 -9.90 -5.13
N VAL A 356 5.85 -9.87 -6.46
CA VAL A 356 4.57 -9.50 -7.09
C VAL A 356 3.55 -10.63 -6.91
N THR A 357 2.34 -10.27 -6.47
CA THR A 357 1.22 -11.21 -6.31
C THR A 357 0.09 -10.97 -7.30
N ALA A 358 -0.68 -12.01 -7.56
CA ALA A 358 -1.88 -11.92 -8.40
C ALA A 358 -3.03 -11.19 -7.70
N SER A 359 -3.08 -11.21 -6.37
CA SER A 359 -4.15 -10.59 -5.57
C SER A 359 -3.58 -9.80 -4.39
N VAL A 360 -4.40 -8.89 -3.86
CA VAL A 360 -4.17 -8.31 -2.52
C VAL A 360 -4.31 -9.42 -1.48
N MET A 361 -3.18 -9.92 -0.99
CA MET A 361 -3.11 -10.89 0.10
C MET A 361 -1.78 -10.67 0.83
N TYR A 362 -1.84 -9.96 1.95
CA TYR A 362 -0.72 -9.79 2.88
C TYR A 362 -1.24 -9.75 4.32
#